data_AF-A0A382ACL1-F1
#
_entry.id   AF-A0A382ACL1-F1
#
_cell.length_a   1.000
_cell.length_b   1.000
_cell.length_c   1.000
_cell.angle_alpha   90.00
_cell.angle_beta   90.00
_cell.angle_gamma   90.00
#
_symmetry.space_group_name_H-M   'P 1'
#
loop_
_entity.id
_entity.type
_entity.pdbx_description
1 polymer ?
#
loop_
_entity_poly.entity_id
_entity_poly.type
_entity_poly.pdbx_seq_one_letter_code
_entity_poly.pdbx_strand_id
1 'polypeptide(L)'
;VAGLEPLFTTGCKRDGNSSPTIGGETVDIMARLAPIDRTRNIGIMAHIDAGKTTTTERILFYTGITYKLGEVHDGTAVMDWMAQEQERGITITSAATTCLWRDHRINIIDTPGHVDFTAEVERSLRVLDGAVAVFDAVAGVEPQSETVWRQADKYRVPRICFVNKMDRVGADFARTLDQIRTKLQANPVALQIPFGSEAEFQGVIDLISMKVIRYADETLGAESLIQEIPESMMPEATIYREQLVEKVSEANDELLEKYLRGEPMADDDIIATLRRRVIESVRSEQAPFVPVLCGAAFKNKGIQPLLDA
;
A
#
# COMPACT_ATOMS: atom_id res chain seq x y z
N VAL A 1 -33.52 -49.59 -44.64
CA VAL A 1 -32.19 -49.35 -44.05
C VAL A 1 -32.17 -47.88 -43.65
N ALA A 2 -32.77 -47.50 -42.50
CA ALA A 2 -32.08 -47.23 -41.22
C ALA A 2 -30.89 -46.27 -41.45
N GLY A 3 -31.03 -44.95 -41.27
CA GLY A 3 -30.96 -44.14 -40.03
C GLY A 3 -30.19 -42.86 -40.43
N LEU A 4 -30.51 -41.63 -40.03
CA LEU A 4 -30.53 -41.05 -38.69
C LEU A 4 -31.29 -39.71 -38.74
N GLU A 5 -32.25 -39.51 -37.85
CA GLU A 5 -32.78 -38.19 -37.46
C GLU A 5 -32.19 -37.76 -36.10
N PRO A 6 -32.15 -36.45 -35.80
CA PRO A 6 -31.41 -35.88 -34.67
C PRO A 6 -32.19 -35.96 -33.36
N LEU A 7 -31.57 -36.52 -32.32
CA LEU A 7 -32.08 -36.54 -30.95
C LEU A 7 -31.94 -35.16 -30.28
N PHE A 8 -33.01 -34.38 -30.30
CA PHE A 8 -33.30 -33.40 -29.26
C PHE A 8 -34.63 -33.75 -28.60
N THR A 9 -34.57 -33.97 -27.28
CA THR A 9 -35.53 -33.62 -26.22
C THR A 9 -35.78 -34.76 -25.22
N THR A 10 -35.27 -34.55 -24.01
CA THR A 10 -35.98 -34.89 -22.77
C THR A 10 -35.53 -33.91 -21.71
N GLY A 11 -36.48 -33.13 -21.19
CA GLY A 11 -36.24 -32.19 -20.10
C GLY A 11 -35.92 -32.87 -18.79
N CYS A 12 -35.17 -32.18 -17.94
CA CYS A 12 -35.13 -32.48 -16.52
C CYS A 12 -35.29 -31.17 -15.72
N LYS A 13 -36.09 -31.28 -14.67
CA LYS A 13 -36.73 -30.24 -13.89
C LYS A 13 -35.73 -29.42 -13.08
N ARG A 14 -36.08 -28.14 -12.84
CA ARG A 14 -35.62 -27.40 -11.66
C ARG A 14 -36.21 -28.10 -10.45
N ASP A 15 -35.37 -28.64 -9.58
CA ASP A 15 -35.71 -28.95 -8.21
C ASP A 15 -34.41 -28.98 -7.38
N GLY A 16 -34.44 -28.29 -6.23
CA GLY A 16 -33.81 -28.76 -5.01
C GLY A 16 -32.29 -28.64 -4.88
N ASN A 17 -31.88 -27.52 -4.30
CA ASN A 17 -30.83 -27.39 -3.30
C ASN A 17 -30.41 -28.76 -2.66
N SER A 18 -29.27 -29.32 -3.05
CA SER A 18 -28.66 -30.44 -2.33
C SER A 18 -27.13 -30.41 -2.43
N SER A 19 -26.51 -29.79 -1.44
CA SER A 19 -25.08 -29.86 -1.16
C SER A 19 -24.71 -31.31 -0.76
N PRO A 20 -23.54 -31.84 -1.17
CA PRO A 20 -23.10 -33.14 -0.70
C PRO A 20 -22.74 -33.04 0.79
N THR A 21 -23.35 -33.89 1.62
CA THR A 21 -23.13 -33.93 3.06
C THR A 21 -22.02 -34.95 3.37
N ILE A 22 -20.92 -34.49 3.94
CA ILE A 22 -19.97 -35.34 4.67
C ILE A 22 -19.84 -34.74 6.07
N GLY A 23 -20.31 -35.46 7.08
CA GLY A 23 -19.99 -35.18 8.48
C GLY A 23 -20.59 -33.91 9.09
N GLY A 24 -21.91 -33.72 9.01
CA GLY A 24 -22.70 -32.99 10.04
C GLY A 24 -22.46 -31.49 10.27
N GLU A 25 -21.41 -30.90 9.72
CA GLU A 25 -21.17 -29.46 9.70
C GLU A 25 -21.34 -28.96 8.26
N THR A 26 -22.37 -28.16 8.03
CA THR A 26 -22.39 -27.26 6.87
C THR A 26 -21.29 -26.23 7.07
N VAL A 27 -20.06 -26.60 6.70
CA VAL A 27 -19.02 -25.61 6.45
C VAL A 27 -19.47 -24.86 5.21
N ASP A 28 -19.86 -23.61 5.39
CA ASP A 28 -20.27 -22.69 4.35
C ASP A 28 -19.03 -22.33 3.50
N ILE A 29 -18.62 -23.25 2.63
CA ILE A 29 -17.34 -23.21 1.89
C ILE A 29 -17.30 -22.10 0.81
N MET A 30 -18.35 -21.30 0.62
CA MET A 30 -18.32 -20.18 -0.36
C MET A 30 -19.01 -18.88 0.07
N ALA A 31 -19.28 -18.65 1.36
CA ALA A 31 -19.84 -17.38 1.82
C ALA A 31 -19.14 -16.82 3.07
N ARG A 32 -18.01 -16.13 2.82
CA ARG A 32 -17.69 -14.80 3.41
C ARG A 32 -16.39 -14.28 2.79
N LEU A 33 -16.43 -14.07 1.47
CA LEU A 33 -15.58 -13.04 0.88
C LEU A 33 -15.92 -11.74 1.62
N ALA A 34 -14.92 -11.03 2.14
CA ALA A 34 -15.15 -9.81 2.91
C ALA A 34 -16.15 -8.89 2.17
N PRO A 35 -17.08 -8.23 2.90
CA PRO A 35 -18.02 -7.26 2.33
C PRO A 35 -17.35 -6.27 1.37
N ILE A 36 -18.11 -5.72 0.42
CA ILE A 36 -17.55 -4.82 -0.61
C ILE A 36 -16.86 -3.60 -0.01
N ASP A 37 -17.39 -3.06 1.09
CA ASP A 37 -16.83 -1.97 1.89
C ASP A 37 -15.50 -2.32 2.57
N ARG A 38 -15.20 -3.62 2.71
CA ARG A 38 -13.95 -4.17 3.25
C ARG A 38 -13.02 -4.74 2.19
N THR A 39 -13.33 -4.49 0.92
CA THR A 39 -12.45 -4.85 -0.21
C THR A 39 -11.56 -3.66 -0.57
N ARG A 40 -10.29 -3.93 -0.87
CA ARG A 40 -9.29 -2.95 -1.31
C ARG A 40 -8.63 -3.47 -2.58
N ASN A 41 -8.91 -2.86 -3.72
CA ASN A 41 -8.19 -3.15 -4.97
C ASN A 41 -7.05 -2.13 -5.11
N ILE A 42 -5.83 -2.54 -4.80
CA ILE A 42 -4.67 -1.65 -4.75
C ILE A 42 -3.58 -2.07 -5.74
N GLY A 43 -2.91 -1.09 -6.32
CA GLY A 43 -1.70 -1.32 -7.12
C GLY A 43 -0.47 -0.76 -6.46
N ILE A 44 0.67 -1.41 -6.64
CA ILE A 44 1.97 -0.87 -6.20
C ILE A 44 2.65 -0.24 -7.41
N MET A 45 2.92 1.06 -7.29
CA MET A 45 3.47 1.92 -8.33
C MET A 45 4.87 2.35 -7.90
N ALA A 46 5.88 2.21 -8.75
CA ALA A 46 7.21 2.70 -8.42
C ALA A 46 8.06 2.90 -9.68
N HIS A 47 9.17 3.64 -9.55
CA HIS A 47 10.24 3.57 -10.54
C HIS A 47 11.06 2.28 -10.37
N ILE A 48 11.97 2.04 -11.31
CA ILE A 48 12.85 0.87 -11.32
C ILE A 48 13.70 0.89 -10.04
N ASP A 49 13.92 -0.27 -9.44
CA ASP A 49 14.72 -0.44 -8.21
C ASP A 49 14.21 0.25 -6.94
N ALA A 50 13.11 1.01 -6.95
CA ALA A 50 12.52 1.59 -5.72
C ALA A 50 12.11 0.55 -4.67
N GLY A 51 12.04 -0.73 -5.05
CA GLY A 51 11.69 -1.85 -4.19
C GLY A 51 10.20 -2.19 -4.20
N LYS A 52 9.51 -1.94 -5.33
CA LYS A 52 8.12 -2.33 -5.57
C LYS A 52 7.90 -3.82 -5.29
N THR A 53 8.57 -4.70 -6.03
CA THR A 53 8.44 -6.16 -5.90
C THR A 53 8.82 -6.62 -4.50
N THR A 54 9.89 -6.09 -3.92
CA THR A 54 10.27 -6.39 -2.53
C THR A 54 9.16 -6.02 -1.54
N THR A 55 8.52 -4.87 -1.73
CA THR A 55 7.39 -4.43 -0.89
C THR A 55 6.18 -5.35 -1.08
N THR A 56 5.84 -5.71 -2.33
CA THR A 56 4.79 -6.70 -2.64
C THR A 56 5.05 -8.02 -1.92
N GLU A 57 6.25 -8.59 -2.05
CA GLU A 57 6.64 -9.86 -1.42
C GLU A 57 6.54 -9.79 0.11
N ARG A 58 6.94 -8.67 0.74
CA ARG A 58 6.78 -8.51 2.19
C ARG A 58 5.32 -8.43 2.61
N ILE A 59 4.46 -7.79 1.82
CA ILE A 59 3.02 -7.76 2.08
C ILE A 59 2.44 -9.18 2.03
N LEU A 60 2.81 -9.98 1.03
CA LEU A 60 2.35 -11.36 0.88
C LEU A 60 2.81 -12.26 2.02
N PHE A 61 4.03 -12.02 2.52
CA PHE A 61 4.55 -12.72 3.69
C PHE A 61 3.78 -12.38 4.96
N TYR A 62 3.59 -11.10 5.26
CA TYR A 62 2.88 -10.67 6.47
C TYR A 62 1.39 -11.02 6.47
N THR A 63 0.78 -11.15 5.29
CA THR A 63 -0.61 -11.62 5.14
C THR A 63 -0.75 -13.14 5.14
N GLY A 64 0.36 -13.88 5.25
CA GLY A 64 0.38 -15.34 5.33
C GLY A 64 0.12 -16.08 4.01
N ILE A 65 0.11 -15.36 2.87
CA ILE A 65 -0.02 -15.98 1.54
C ILE A 65 1.24 -16.76 1.17
N THR A 66 2.41 -16.20 1.48
CA THR A 66 3.69 -16.85 1.21
C THR A 66 4.42 -17.13 2.52
N TYR A 67 4.82 -18.38 2.74
CA TYR A 67 5.58 -18.81 3.93
C TYR A 67 7.10 -18.67 3.78
N LYS A 68 7.57 -18.20 2.62
CA LYS A 68 8.98 -17.96 2.30
C LYS A 68 9.11 -16.55 1.73
N LEU A 69 10.13 -15.81 2.17
CA LEU A 69 10.48 -14.55 1.52
C LEU A 69 11.22 -14.87 0.21
N GLY A 70 10.59 -14.54 -0.92
CA GLY A 70 11.30 -14.49 -2.20
C GLY A 70 12.23 -13.28 -2.25
N GLU A 71 13.40 -13.45 -2.84
CA GLU A 71 14.31 -12.37 -3.18
C GLU A 71 14.37 -12.20 -4.69
N VAL A 72 14.23 -10.95 -5.15
CA VAL A 72 14.27 -10.60 -6.57
C VAL A 72 15.66 -10.88 -7.16
N HIS A 73 16.72 -10.60 -6.39
CA HIS A 73 18.10 -10.83 -6.82
C HIS A 73 18.46 -12.31 -6.95
N ASP A 74 17.78 -13.18 -6.20
CA ASP A 74 17.99 -14.64 -6.26
C ASP A 74 17.02 -15.33 -7.23
N GLY A 75 16.17 -14.58 -7.93
CA GLY A 75 15.16 -15.12 -8.85
C GLY A 75 14.06 -15.93 -8.16
N THR A 76 13.86 -15.74 -6.85
CA THR A 76 12.88 -16.49 -6.05
C THR A 76 11.61 -15.69 -5.73
N ALA A 77 11.47 -14.48 -6.27
CA ALA A 77 10.25 -13.68 -6.15
C ALA A 77 9.06 -14.44 -6.76
N VAL A 78 7.96 -14.53 -6.02
CA VAL A 78 6.77 -15.30 -6.41
C VAL A 78 5.96 -14.56 -7.47
N MET A 79 5.99 -13.22 -7.44
CA MET A 79 5.26 -12.37 -8.38
C MET A 79 5.90 -12.29 -9.77
N ASP A 80 7.23 -12.39 -9.86
CA ASP A 80 7.99 -12.38 -11.11
C ASP A 80 8.11 -13.84 -11.63
N TRP A 81 7.04 -14.35 -12.24
CA TRP A 81 6.94 -15.76 -12.67
C TRP A 81 7.58 -16.02 -14.03
N MET A 82 7.76 -14.99 -14.87
CA MET A 82 8.42 -15.17 -16.17
C MET A 82 9.94 -15.25 -16.01
N ALA A 83 10.59 -16.16 -16.74
CA ALA A 83 12.05 -16.31 -16.70
C ALA A 83 12.80 -15.01 -17.05
N GLN A 84 12.22 -14.17 -17.93
CA GLN A 84 12.77 -12.85 -18.24
C GLN A 84 12.62 -11.82 -17.12
N GLU A 85 11.57 -11.91 -16.30
CA GLU A 85 11.40 -11.05 -15.12
C GLU A 85 12.46 -11.41 -14.07
N GLN A 86 12.65 -12.71 -13.81
CA GLN A 86 13.66 -13.22 -12.89
C GLN A 86 15.09 -12.92 -13.35
N GLU A 87 15.39 -13.10 -14.64
CA GLU A 87 16.72 -12.85 -15.20
C GLU A 87 17.10 -11.36 -15.14
N ARG A 88 16.12 -10.46 -15.26
CA ARG A 88 16.35 -9.01 -15.32
C ARG A 88 16.04 -8.27 -14.03
N GLY A 89 15.44 -8.93 -13.05
CA GLY A 89 15.00 -8.31 -11.79
C GLY A 89 13.94 -7.23 -11.98
N ILE A 90 13.10 -7.32 -13.01
CA ILE A 90 12.04 -6.35 -13.32
C ILE A 90 10.69 -7.06 -13.45
N THR A 91 9.62 -6.41 -13.01
CA THR A 91 8.25 -6.87 -13.31
C THR A 91 7.83 -6.39 -14.69
N ILE A 92 7.44 -7.33 -15.56
CA ILE A 92 7.02 -7.10 -16.94
C ILE A 92 5.50 -7.20 -17.04
N THR A 93 4.89 -8.19 -16.40
CA THR A 93 3.44 -8.46 -16.43
C THR A 93 2.77 -8.21 -15.09
N SER A 94 1.54 -7.69 -15.12
CA SER A 94 0.75 -7.50 -13.91
C SER A 94 0.18 -8.83 -13.40
N ALA A 95 0.62 -9.21 -12.20
CA ALA A 95 0.03 -10.30 -11.42
C ALA A 95 -1.00 -9.73 -10.43
N ALA A 96 -2.13 -10.43 -10.28
CA ALA A 96 -3.14 -10.10 -9.28
C ALA A 96 -3.15 -11.18 -8.19
N THR A 97 -2.95 -10.76 -6.95
CA THR A 97 -2.95 -11.66 -5.78
C THR A 97 -3.89 -11.15 -4.71
N THR A 98 -4.75 -12.04 -4.21
CA THR A 98 -5.66 -11.73 -3.11
C THR A 98 -5.06 -12.17 -1.79
N CYS A 99 -5.05 -11.28 -0.80
CA CYS A 99 -4.64 -11.55 0.56
C CYS A 99 -5.64 -10.98 1.58
N LEU A 100 -5.52 -11.41 2.83
CA LEU A 100 -6.31 -10.93 3.95
C LEU A 100 -5.40 -10.18 4.91
N TRP A 101 -5.81 -8.99 5.32
CA TRP A 101 -5.16 -8.23 6.38
C TRP A 101 -6.22 -7.74 7.34
N ARG A 102 -6.10 -8.10 8.62
CA ARG A 102 -7.14 -7.89 9.63
C ARG A 102 -8.49 -8.46 9.13
N ASP A 103 -9.55 -7.65 9.10
CA ASP A 103 -10.88 -8.01 8.61
C ASP A 103 -11.16 -7.54 7.17
N HIS A 104 -10.11 -7.21 6.41
CA HIS A 104 -10.16 -6.67 5.06
C HIS A 104 -9.60 -7.66 4.02
N ARG A 105 -10.20 -7.65 2.83
CA ARG A 105 -9.68 -8.35 1.65
C ARG A 105 -8.92 -7.36 0.78
N ILE A 106 -7.66 -7.65 0.50
CA ILE A 106 -6.80 -6.84 -0.36
C ILE A 106 -6.53 -7.62 -1.65
N ASN A 107 -6.82 -7.01 -2.79
CA ASN A 107 -6.42 -7.51 -4.10
C ASN A 107 -5.29 -6.62 -4.59
N ILE A 108 -4.08 -7.16 -4.64
CA ILE A 108 -2.88 -6.46 -5.05
C ILE A 108 -2.67 -6.71 -6.54
N ILE A 109 -2.59 -5.65 -7.33
CA ILE A 109 -2.15 -5.70 -8.72
C ILE A 109 -0.74 -5.15 -8.79
N ASP A 110 0.24 -6.02 -9.01
CA ASP A 110 1.61 -5.56 -9.15
C ASP A 110 1.79 -4.89 -10.53
N THR A 111 2.17 -3.61 -10.58
CA THR A 111 2.22 -2.86 -11.85
C THR A 111 3.66 -2.74 -12.35
N PRO A 112 3.95 -2.81 -13.66
CA PRO A 112 5.32 -2.62 -14.15
C PRO A 112 5.89 -1.25 -13.75
N GLY A 113 7.13 -1.22 -13.26
CA GLY A 113 7.79 0.04 -12.84
C GLY A 113 8.56 0.76 -13.96
N HIS A 114 8.68 0.12 -15.13
CA HIS A 114 9.42 0.66 -16.28
C HIS A 114 8.49 1.41 -17.23
N VAL A 115 8.95 2.56 -17.73
CA VAL A 115 8.24 3.39 -18.72
C VAL A 115 7.95 2.69 -20.06
N ASP A 116 8.57 1.55 -20.31
CA ASP A 116 8.42 0.80 -21.56
C ASP A 116 7.13 -0.04 -21.54
N PHE A 117 6.53 -0.22 -20.36
CA PHE A 117 5.28 -0.96 -20.15
C PHE A 117 4.11 -0.04 -19.78
N THR A 118 4.13 1.20 -20.26
CA THR A 118 3.10 2.23 -19.99
C THR A 118 1.67 1.78 -20.28
N ALA A 119 1.45 0.97 -21.34
CA ALA A 119 0.12 0.46 -21.67
C ALA A 119 -0.45 -0.50 -20.60
N GLU A 120 0.43 -1.23 -19.91
CA GLU A 120 0.04 -2.14 -18.84
C GLU A 120 -0.22 -1.38 -17.54
N VAL A 121 0.61 -0.39 -17.22
CA VAL A 121 0.38 0.52 -16.10
C VAL A 121 -0.96 1.25 -16.26
N GLU A 122 -1.27 1.78 -17.45
CA GLU A 122 -2.57 2.41 -17.70
C GLU A 122 -3.76 1.46 -17.54
N ARG A 123 -3.60 0.19 -17.96
CA ARG A 123 -4.67 -0.81 -17.82
C ARG A 123 -4.91 -1.13 -16.36
N SER A 124 -3.86 -1.31 -15.58
CA SER A 124 -3.96 -1.62 -14.15
C SER A 124 -4.61 -0.44 -13.41
N LEU A 125 -4.16 0.79 -13.64
CA LEU A 125 -4.72 1.99 -12.98
C LEU A 125 -6.21 2.23 -13.21
N ARG A 126 -6.78 1.74 -14.31
CA ARG A 126 -8.23 1.85 -14.58
C ARG A 126 -9.09 0.94 -13.73
N VAL A 127 -8.51 -0.14 -13.19
CA VAL A 127 -9.23 -1.18 -12.42
C VAL A 127 -9.00 -1.01 -10.92
N LEU A 128 -8.03 -0.20 -10.52
CA LEU A 128 -7.64 0.03 -9.14
C LEU A 128 -8.54 1.05 -8.44
N ASP A 129 -8.90 0.75 -7.20
CA ASP A 129 -9.60 1.69 -6.31
C ASP A 129 -8.61 2.61 -5.56
N GLY A 130 -7.34 2.19 -5.46
CA GLY A 130 -6.26 2.99 -4.88
C GLY A 130 -4.88 2.47 -5.27
N ALA A 131 -3.83 3.19 -4.87
CA ALA A 131 -2.47 2.80 -5.13
C ALA A 131 -1.49 3.15 -4.01
N VAL A 132 -0.38 2.41 -3.95
CA VAL A 132 0.78 2.71 -3.11
C VAL A 132 1.93 3.14 -4.03
N ALA A 133 2.32 4.41 -3.94
CA ALA A 133 3.45 4.96 -4.67
C ALA A 133 4.74 4.77 -3.85
N VAL A 134 5.62 3.89 -4.30
CA VAL A 134 6.89 3.57 -3.64
C VAL A 134 8.01 4.44 -4.20
N PHE A 135 8.75 5.10 -3.31
CA PHE A 135 9.90 5.94 -3.62
C PHE A 135 11.15 5.39 -2.93
N ASP A 136 12.31 5.54 -3.56
CA ASP A 136 13.61 5.25 -2.94
C ASP A 136 14.02 6.46 -2.09
N ALA A 137 14.33 6.27 -0.80
CA ALA A 137 14.76 7.36 0.08
C ALA A 137 16.06 8.05 -0.37
N VAL A 138 16.90 7.36 -1.15
CA VAL A 138 18.20 7.85 -1.64
C VAL A 138 18.06 8.61 -2.95
N ALA A 139 17.21 8.15 -3.87
CA ALA A 139 16.99 8.83 -5.16
C ALA A 139 15.88 9.91 -5.08
N GLY A 140 14.86 9.65 -4.25
CA GLY A 140 13.66 10.46 -4.13
C GLY A 140 12.72 10.28 -5.33
N VAL A 141 12.25 11.40 -5.88
CA VAL A 141 11.38 11.43 -7.06
C VAL A 141 12.23 11.49 -8.33
N GLU A 142 12.11 10.43 -9.13
CA GLU A 142 12.77 10.28 -10.43
C GLU A 142 11.84 10.61 -11.62
N PRO A 143 12.39 10.89 -12.82
CA PRO A 143 11.58 11.18 -14.02
C PRO A 143 10.54 10.10 -14.36
N GLN A 144 10.86 8.83 -14.09
CA GLN A 144 9.94 7.71 -14.28
C GLN A 144 8.80 7.75 -13.27
N SER A 145 9.08 8.18 -12.03
CA SER A 145 8.06 8.37 -10.99
C SER A 145 7.03 9.43 -11.42
N GLU A 146 7.48 10.53 -12.03
CA GLU A 146 6.58 11.56 -12.57
C GLU A 146 5.64 11.02 -13.64
N THR A 147 6.14 10.14 -14.51
CA THR A 147 5.34 9.56 -15.60
C THR A 147 4.22 8.69 -15.05
N VAL A 148 4.56 7.81 -14.12
CA VAL A 148 3.62 6.91 -13.43
C VAL A 148 2.63 7.71 -12.57
N TRP A 149 3.08 8.79 -11.94
CA TRP A 149 2.23 9.71 -11.17
C TRP A 149 1.18 10.40 -12.04
N ARG A 150 1.57 10.95 -13.20
CA ARG A 150 0.65 11.58 -14.16
C ARG A 150 -0.40 10.60 -14.69
N GLN A 151 -0.04 9.32 -14.85
CA GLN A 151 -1.01 8.29 -15.22
C GLN A 151 -2.05 8.05 -14.13
N ALA A 152 -1.64 8.00 -12.86
CA ALA A 152 -2.59 7.90 -11.75
C ALA A 152 -3.47 9.15 -11.63
N ASP A 153 -2.94 10.35 -11.92
CA ASP A 153 -3.73 11.60 -11.95
C ASP A 153 -4.79 11.56 -13.05
N LYS A 154 -4.41 11.12 -14.25
CA LYS A 154 -5.33 10.95 -15.39
C LYS A 154 -6.52 10.05 -15.05
N TYR A 155 -6.29 8.99 -14.26
CA TYR A 155 -7.33 8.06 -13.83
C TYR A 155 -7.93 8.38 -12.46
N ARG A 156 -7.48 9.48 -11.82
CA ARG A 156 -7.93 9.95 -10.50
C ARG A 156 -7.87 8.85 -9.44
N VAL A 157 -6.76 8.11 -9.42
CA VAL A 157 -6.52 7.01 -8.48
C VAL A 157 -6.05 7.60 -7.14
N PRO A 158 -6.82 7.44 -6.04
CA PRO A 158 -6.39 7.78 -4.68
C PRO A 158 -5.11 7.03 -4.33
N ARG A 159 -4.18 7.68 -3.64
CA ARG A 159 -2.89 7.05 -3.35
C ARG A 159 -2.26 7.50 -2.04
N ILE A 160 -1.48 6.58 -1.48
CA ILE A 160 -0.54 6.83 -0.39
C ILE A 160 0.89 6.66 -0.92
N CYS A 161 1.85 7.30 -0.27
CA CYS A 161 3.27 7.20 -0.62
C CYS A 161 4.03 6.39 0.44
N PHE A 162 4.96 5.56 -0.01
CA PHE A 162 5.86 4.80 0.84
C PHE A 162 7.31 5.10 0.47
N VAL A 163 8.03 5.79 1.35
CA VAL A 163 9.46 6.07 1.20
C VAL A 163 10.25 4.87 1.72
N ASN A 164 10.69 4.03 0.79
CA ASN A 164 11.38 2.77 1.05
C ASN A 164 12.91 2.99 1.12
N LYS A 165 13.62 1.95 1.57
CA LYS A 165 15.08 1.94 1.69
C LYS A 165 15.65 2.97 2.68
N MET A 166 14.91 3.25 3.77
CA MET A 166 15.39 4.10 4.85
C MET A 166 16.67 3.59 5.54
N ASP A 167 17.02 2.32 5.31
CA ASP A 167 18.24 1.67 5.80
C ASP A 167 19.50 1.97 4.98
N ARG A 168 19.38 2.68 3.85
CA ARG A 168 20.51 2.95 2.94
C ARG A 168 21.23 4.25 3.28
N VAL A 169 22.52 4.29 2.93
CA VAL A 169 23.34 5.51 3.06
C VAL A 169 22.79 6.58 2.14
N GLY A 170 22.60 7.79 2.67
CA GLY A 170 21.97 8.90 1.96
C GLY A 170 20.45 8.83 1.88
N ALA A 171 19.80 7.95 2.64
CA ALA A 171 18.35 7.94 2.79
C ALA A 171 17.87 9.23 3.46
N ASP A 172 16.99 9.97 2.79
CA ASP A 172 16.49 11.25 3.26
C ASP A 172 14.96 11.35 3.04
N PHE A 173 14.23 11.17 4.13
CA PHE A 173 12.77 11.23 4.14
C PHE A 173 12.25 12.64 3.85
N ALA A 174 12.81 13.66 4.51
CA ALA A 174 12.34 15.04 4.40
C ALA A 174 12.55 15.58 2.97
N ARG A 175 13.70 15.29 2.36
CA ARG A 175 13.96 15.63 0.96
C ARG A 175 13.01 14.91 0.01
N THR A 176 12.72 13.63 0.25
CA THR A 176 11.77 12.89 -0.60
C THR A 176 10.36 13.47 -0.48
N LEU A 177 9.94 13.85 0.73
CA LEU A 177 8.68 14.54 1.00
C LEU A 177 8.58 15.88 0.25
N ASP A 178 9.65 16.68 0.28
CA ASP A 178 9.71 17.95 -0.46
C ASP A 178 9.71 17.75 -1.98
N GLN A 179 10.38 16.72 -2.49
CA GLN A 179 10.35 16.39 -3.90
C GLN A 179 8.97 15.92 -4.37
N ILE A 180 8.22 15.19 -3.55
CA ILE A 180 6.81 14.86 -3.85
C ILE A 180 5.99 16.15 -3.97
N ARG A 181 6.21 17.12 -3.08
CA ARG A 181 5.52 18.42 -3.14
C ARG A 181 5.91 19.22 -4.40
N THR A 182 7.19 19.32 -4.71
CA THR A 182 7.70 20.24 -5.73
C THR A 182 7.70 19.65 -7.14
N LYS A 183 8.18 18.41 -7.31
CA LYS A 183 8.28 17.75 -8.63
C LYS A 183 6.96 17.13 -9.07
N LEU A 184 6.23 16.50 -8.15
CA LEU A 184 4.92 15.87 -8.46
C LEU A 184 3.75 16.84 -8.29
N GLN A 185 4.00 18.04 -7.75
CA GLN A 185 2.98 19.05 -7.46
C GLN A 185 1.83 18.49 -6.62
N ALA A 186 2.16 17.58 -5.69
CA ALA A 186 1.22 16.96 -4.77
C ALA A 186 1.15 17.72 -3.44
N ASN A 187 0.18 17.36 -2.60
CA ASN A 187 0.07 17.86 -1.23
C ASN A 187 0.41 16.74 -0.24
N PRO A 188 1.71 16.46 0.00
CA PRO A 188 2.11 15.37 0.86
C PRO A 188 2.00 15.73 2.34
N VAL A 189 1.58 14.75 3.15
CA VAL A 189 1.57 14.83 4.61
C VAL A 189 2.28 13.63 5.20
N ALA A 190 3.19 13.83 6.15
CA ALA A 190 3.83 12.70 6.83
C ALA A 190 2.83 12.08 7.81
N LEU A 191 2.56 10.78 7.69
CA LEU A 191 1.94 10.00 8.77
C LEU A 191 3.00 9.39 9.69
N GLN A 192 4.20 9.21 9.16
CA GLN A 192 5.32 8.63 9.85
C GLN A 192 6.60 9.38 9.54
N ILE A 193 7.52 9.38 10.49
CA ILE A 193 8.91 9.80 10.29
C ILE A 193 9.86 8.67 10.71
N PRO A 194 11.06 8.59 10.13
CA PRO A 194 11.98 7.51 10.43
C PRO A 194 12.51 7.60 11.88
N PHE A 195 12.62 6.46 12.54
CA PHE A 195 13.32 6.33 13.81
C PHE A 195 14.73 5.79 13.57
N GLY A 196 15.71 6.68 13.62
CA GLY A 196 17.09 6.43 13.19
C GLY A 196 17.29 6.65 11.69
N SER A 197 18.54 6.56 11.23
CA SER A 197 18.92 6.82 9.84
C SER A 197 19.90 5.77 9.33
N GLU A 198 19.81 5.43 8.04
CA GLU A 198 20.75 4.53 7.38
C GLU A 198 20.89 3.19 8.15
N ALA A 199 22.11 2.76 8.48
CA ALA A 199 22.36 1.54 9.25
C ALA A 199 21.72 1.55 10.65
N GLU A 200 21.46 2.73 11.22
CA GLU A 200 20.81 2.88 12.53
C GLU A 200 19.28 2.99 12.44
N PHE A 201 18.69 2.85 11.23
CA PHE A 201 17.24 2.83 11.06
C PHE A 201 16.61 1.64 11.78
N GLN A 202 15.85 1.94 12.84
CA GLN A 202 15.29 0.96 13.78
C GLN A 202 13.77 0.83 13.70
N GLY A 203 13.09 1.76 13.04
CA GLY A 203 11.65 1.72 12.90
C GLY A 203 11.05 3.04 12.48
N VAL A 204 9.81 3.29 12.87
CA VAL A 204 9.06 4.48 12.48
C VAL A 204 8.40 5.10 13.68
N ILE A 205 8.28 6.43 13.67
CA ILE A 205 7.44 7.16 14.61
C ILE A 205 6.09 7.36 13.95
N ASP A 206 5.05 6.78 14.52
CA ASP A 206 3.67 7.03 14.10
C ASP A 206 3.22 8.37 14.67
N LEU A 207 2.99 9.32 13.77
CA LEU A 207 2.55 10.67 14.14
C LEU A 207 1.07 10.70 14.50
N ILE A 208 0.27 9.67 14.18
CA ILE A 208 -1.13 9.61 14.60
C ILE A 208 -1.19 9.30 16.09
N SER A 209 -0.65 8.15 16.49
CA SER A 209 -0.66 7.71 17.89
C SER A 209 0.43 8.33 18.76
N MET A 210 1.37 9.08 18.16
CA MET A 210 2.55 9.67 18.81
C MET A 210 3.42 8.63 19.53
N LYS A 211 3.68 7.50 18.87
CA LYS A 211 4.47 6.38 19.41
C LYS A 211 5.51 5.88 18.41
N VAL A 212 6.58 5.30 18.93
CA VAL A 212 7.59 4.62 18.13
C VAL A 212 7.20 3.17 17.93
N ILE A 213 7.24 2.71 16.68
CA ILE A 213 7.16 1.31 16.31
C ILE A 213 8.59 0.86 15.98
N ARG A 214 9.25 0.25 16.98
CA ARG A 214 10.63 -0.23 16.87
C ARG A 214 10.66 -1.71 16.51
N TYR A 215 11.58 -2.10 15.64
CA TYR A 215 11.77 -3.49 15.24
C TYR A 215 13.06 -4.00 15.90
N ALA A 216 12.92 -4.97 16.80
CA ALA A 216 13.99 -5.40 17.70
C ALA A 216 15.14 -6.12 16.97
N ASP A 217 14.88 -6.77 15.84
CA ASP A 217 15.84 -7.58 15.10
C ASP A 217 15.67 -7.44 13.57
N GLU A 218 16.69 -7.86 12.81
CA GLU A 218 16.59 -8.08 11.36
C GLU A 218 15.94 -9.42 11.00
N THR A 219 15.48 -10.18 12.01
CA THR A 219 14.87 -11.48 11.80
C THR A 219 13.50 -11.35 11.14
N LEU A 220 13.19 -12.33 10.28
CA LEU A 220 11.89 -12.43 9.64
C LEU A 220 10.76 -12.46 10.69
N GLY A 221 9.81 -11.53 10.57
CA GLY A 221 8.66 -11.47 11.48
C GLY A 221 8.99 -10.94 12.87
N ALA A 222 10.09 -10.18 13.02
CA ALA A 222 10.43 -9.53 14.28
C ALA A 222 9.23 -8.78 14.87
N GLU A 223 8.90 -9.08 16.13
CA GLU A 223 7.83 -8.42 16.86
C GLU A 223 8.13 -6.92 16.91
N SER A 224 7.17 -6.11 16.46
CA SER A 224 7.25 -4.67 16.62
C SER A 224 6.94 -4.30 18.07
N LEU A 225 7.83 -3.52 18.66
CA LEU A 225 7.67 -2.99 20.01
C LEU A 225 7.18 -1.55 19.90
N ILE A 226 5.99 -1.30 20.46
CA ILE A 226 5.43 0.03 20.58
C ILE A 226 6.01 0.69 21.84
N GLN A 227 6.66 1.84 21.69
CA GLN A 227 7.34 2.57 22.76
C GLN A 227 7.03 4.08 22.68
N GLU A 228 7.29 4.79 23.77
CA GLU A 228 7.22 6.25 23.79
C GLU A 228 8.33 6.87 22.93
N ILE A 229 8.07 8.05 22.36
CA ILE A 229 9.05 8.79 21.55
C ILE A 229 10.18 9.30 22.46
N PRO A 230 11.46 8.99 22.15
CA PRO A 230 12.59 9.52 22.89
C PRO A 230 12.60 11.05 22.89
N GLU A 231 13.04 11.65 24.00
CA GLU A 231 13.10 13.11 24.16
C GLU A 231 13.88 13.81 23.05
N SER A 232 14.91 13.15 22.50
CA SER A 232 15.71 13.68 21.38
C SER A 232 14.92 13.85 20.07
N MET A 233 13.91 13.03 19.84
CA MET A 233 13.08 13.05 18.62
C MET A 233 11.73 13.72 18.82
N MET A 234 11.31 13.98 20.06
CA MET A 234 10.06 14.65 20.37
C MET A 234 9.90 16.02 19.67
N PRO A 235 10.92 16.89 19.59
CA PRO A 235 10.78 18.17 18.90
C PRO A 235 10.47 18.01 17.41
N GLU A 236 11.15 17.09 16.73
CA GLU A 236 10.92 16.80 15.31
C GLU A 236 9.53 16.18 15.08
N ALA A 237 9.17 15.18 15.88
CA ALA A 237 7.84 14.55 15.83
C ALA A 237 6.71 15.56 16.06
N THR A 238 6.91 16.53 16.97
CA THR A 238 5.93 17.59 17.22
C THR A 238 5.73 18.49 16.00
N ILE A 239 6.81 18.90 15.32
CA ILE A 239 6.73 19.71 14.10
C ILE A 239 5.92 18.99 13.01
N TYR A 240 6.23 17.72 12.76
CA TYR A 240 5.49 16.94 11.75
C TYR A 240 4.04 16.64 12.18
N ARG A 241 3.79 16.43 13.48
CA ARG A 241 2.44 16.27 14.02
C ARG A 241 1.61 17.54 13.82
N GLU A 242 2.18 18.71 14.08
CA GLU A 242 1.51 20.00 13.85
C GLU A 242 1.14 20.17 12.37
N GLN A 243 2.06 19.87 11.45
CA GLN A 243 1.79 19.90 10.01
C GLN A 243 0.70 18.90 9.59
N LEU A 244 0.72 17.69 10.16
CA LEU A 244 -0.31 16.67 9.93
C LEU A 244 -1.69 17.18 10.39
N VAL A 245 -1.75 17.70 11.61
CA VAL A 245 -2.97 18.23 12.23
C VAL A 245 -3.52 19.43 11.45
N GLU A 246 -2.66 20.38 11.08
CA GLU A 246 -3.02 21.54 10.26
C GLU A 246 -3.65 21.07 8.94
N LYS A 247 -2.97 20.18 8.21
CA LYS A 247 -3.47 19.64 6.94
C LYS A 247 -4.77 18.87 7.10
N VAL A 248 -4.90 18.07 8.14
CA VAL A 248 -6.15 17.33 8.37
C VAL A 248 -7.32 18.29 8.67
N SER A 249 -7.05 19.35 9.43
CA SER A 249 -8.06 20.34 9.81
C SER A 249 -8.60 21.16 8.64
N GLU A 250 -7.78 21.46 7.63
CA GLU A 250 -8.20 22.20 6.41
C GLU A 250 -9.40 21.58 5.68
N ALA A 251 -9.62 20.27 5.85
CA ALA A 251 -10.69 19.56 5.13
C ALA A 251 -12.01 19.52 5.89
N ASN A 252 -12.06 19.89 7.18
CA ASN A 252 -13.24 19.75 8.03
C ASN A 252 -13.36 20.97 8.97
N ASP A 253 -14.42 21.77 8.80
CA ASP A 253 -14.68 22.98 9.58
C ASP A 253 -14.68 22.75 11.10
N GLU A 254 -15.24 21.62 11.57
CA GLU A 254 -15.24 21.29 13.00
C GLU A 254 -13.82 21.02 13.52
N LEU A 255 -12.98 20.35 12.73
CA LEU A 255 -11.58 20.10 13.09
C LEU A 255 -10.74 21.39 12.99
N LEU A 256 -11.04 22.26 12.03
CA LEU A 256 -10.41 23.56 11.91
C LEU A 256 -10.70 24.43 13.14
N GLU A 257 -11.95 24.45 13.62
CA GLU A 257 -12.30 25.17 14.85
C GLU A 257 -11.55 24.61 16.07
N LYS A 258 -11.48 23.28 16.23
CA LYS A 258 -10.71 22.64 17.31
C LYS A 258 -9.23 23.01 17.24
N TYR A 259 -8.64 22.95 16.04
CA TYR A 259 -7.25 23.30 15.79
C TYR A 259 -6.94 24.76 16.17
N LEU A 260 -7.78 25.72 15.74
CA LEU A 260 -7.62 27.14 16.07
C LEU A 260 -7.72 27.43 17.58
N ARG A 261 -8.44 26.60 18.33
CA ARG A 261 -8.56 26.68 19.79
C ARG A 261 -7.43 25.95 20.54
N GLY A 262 -6.56 25.22 19.84
CA GLY A 262 -5.54 24.39 20.45
C GLY A 262 -6.11 23.15 21.17
N GLU A 263 -7.29 22.69 20.80
CA GLU A 263 -7.92 21.51 21.38
C GLU A 263 -7.33 20.22 20.77
N PRO A 264 -7.12 19.16 21.58
CA PRO A 264 -6.62 17.89 21.05
C PRO A 264 -7.64 17.24 20.12
N MET A 265 -7.17 16.69 19.00
CA MET A 265 -7.99 15.90 18.07
C MET A 265 -7.85 14.41 18.38
N ALA A 266 -8.96 13.68 18.32
CA ALA A 266 -8.97 12.24 18.49
C ALA A 266 -8.36 11.55 17.25
N ASP A 267 -7.64 10.46 17.48
CA ASP A 267 -6.98 9.70 16.40
C ASP A 267 -7.98 9.18 15.35
N ASP A 268 -9.18 8.76 15.79
CA ASP A 268 -10.25 8.31 14.89
C ASP A 268 -10.75 9.44 13.96
N ASP A 269 -10.86 10.67 14.47
CA ASP A 269 -11.26 11.85 13.68
C ASP A 269 -10.19 12.17 12.61
N ILE A 270 -8.92 12.03 12.99
CA ILE A 270 -7.77 12.23 12.10
C ILE A 270 -7.80 11.17 10.99
N ILE A 271 -7.93 9.89 11.34
CA ILE A 271 -7.95 8.77 10.38
C ILE A 271 -9.14 8.89 9.43
N ALA A 272 -10.34 9.19 9.93
CA ALA A 272 -11.53 9.35 9.10
C ALA A 272 -11.37 10.51 8.10
N THR A 273 -10.78 11.62 8.54
CA THR A 273 -10.56 12.80 7.69
C THR A 273 -9.46 12.55 6.66
N LEU A 274 -8.35 11.91 7.04
CA LEU A 274 -7.30 11.48 6.13
C LEU A 274 -7.87 10.61 5.02
N ARG A 275 -8.62 9.55 5.38
CA ARG A 275 -9.25 8.64 4.41
C ARG A 275 -10.15 9.38 3.44
N ARG A 276 -11.02 10.26 3.94
CA ARG A 276 -11.91 11.05 3.10
C ARG A 276 -11.12 11.96 2.16
N ARG A 277 -10.15 12.72 2.67
CA ARG A 277 -9.36 13.68 1.88
C ARG A 277 -8.53 12.98 0.80
N VAL A 278 -7.95 11.81 1.09
CA VAL A 278 -7.23 11.00 0.08
C VAL A 278 -8.12 10.62 -1.10
N ILE A 279 -9.36 10.20 -0.82
CA ILE A 279 -10.31 9.75 -1.85
C ILE A 279 -10.90 10.93 -2.63
N GLU A 280 -11.19 12.04 -1.97
CA GLU A 280 -11.85 13.21 -2.58
C GLU A 280 -10.87 14.08 -3.37
N SER A 281 -9.66 14.29 -2.84
CA SER A 281 -8.68 15.25 -3.39
C SER A 281 -8.31 14.97 -4.84
N VAL A 282 -8.27 13.70 -5.27
CA VAL A 282 -7.99 13.31 -6.67
C VAL A 282 -9.08 13.74 -7.66
N ARG A 283 -10.21 14.26 -7.17
CA ARG A 283 -11.32 14.79 -7.98
C ARG A 283 -11.58 16.28 -7.72
N SER A 284 -11.41 16.72 -6.48
CA SER A 284 -11.83 18.05 -6.02
C SER A 284 -10.68 19.05 -5.88
N GLU A 285 -9.43 18.61 -5.81
CA GLU A 285 -8.27 19.47 -5.60
C GLU A 285 -7.36 19.46 -6.84
N GLN A 286 -6.59 20.54 -7.02
CA GLN A 286 -5.60 20.62 -8.11
C GLN A 286 -4.41 19.69 -7.86
N ALA A 287 -4.00 19.58 -6.59
CA ALA A 287 -2.93 18.73 -6.12
C ALA A 287 -3.54 17.60 -5.29
N PRO A 288 -3.24 16.32 -5.59
CA PRO A 288 -3.75 15.21 -4.79
C PRO A 288 -3.15 15.27 -3.38
N PHE A 289 -4.00 15.04 -2.38
CA PHE A 289 -3.58 14.91 -0.98
C PHE A 289 -3.05 13.50 -0.75
N VAL A 290 -1.79 13.39 -0.31
CA VAL A 290 -1.09 12.10 -0.26
C VAL A 290 -0.40 11.87 1.09
N PRO A 291 -0.91 10.96 1.92
CA PRO A 291 -0.24 10.52 3.13
C PRO A 291 1.05 9.77 2.78
N VAL A 292 2.11 10.08 3.52
CA VAL A 292 3.45 9.56 3.28
C VAL A 292 3.91 8.78 4.51
N LEU A 293 4.23 7.51 4.28
CA LEU A 293 4.81 6.58 5.22
C LEU A 293 6.26 6.30 4.82
N CYS A 294 7.03 5.67 5.71
CA CYS A 294 8.41 5.28 5.41
C CYS A 294 8.75 3.92 5.99
N GLY A 295 9.82 3.31 5.46
CA GLY A 295 10.27 2.01 5.92
C GLY A 295 11.45 1.45 5.15
N ALA A 296 11.76 0.20 5.46
CA ALA A 296 12.79 -0.57 4.79
C ALA A 296 12.24 -1.97 4.51
N ALA A 297 11.66 -2.16 3.33
CA ALA A 297 11.04 -3.42 2.93
C ALA A 297 12.05 -4.59 2.98
N PHE A 298 13.29 -4.34 2.56
CA PHE A 298 14.36 -5.34 2.60
C PHE A 298 14.61 -5.85 4.03
N LYS A 299 14.64 -4.93 5.00
CA LYS A 299 14.84 -5.20 6.44
C LYS A 299 13.56 -5.51 7.20
N ASN A 300 12.41 -5.66 6.51
CA ASN A 300 11.10 -5.99 7.09
C ASN A 300 10.54 -4.94 8.07
N LYS A 301 10.95 -3.67 7.96
CA LYS A 301 10.52 -2.58 8.86
C LYS A 301 9.53 -1.65 8.16
N GLY A 302 8.40 -1.36 8.78
CA GLY A 302 7.40 -0.40 8.28
C GLY A 302 6.36 -0.98 7.31
N ILE A 303 6.35 -2.30 7.08
CA ILE A 303 5.39 -2.93 6.16
C ILE A 303 4.02 -3.15 6.82
N GLN A 304 3.97 -3.52 8.10
CA GLN A 304 2.70 -3.70 8.81
C GLN A 304 1.93 -2.37 8.93
N PRO A 305 2.56 -1.24 9.31
CA PRO A 305 1.88 0.05 9.27
C PRO A 305 1.48 0.48 7.86
N LEU A 306 2.23 0.09 6.82
CA LEU A 306 1.83 0.31 5.43
C LEU A 306 0.58 -0.49 5.05
N LEU A 307 0.41 -1.71 5.57
CA LEU A 307 -0.79 -2.51 5.38
C LEU A 307 -2.00 -1.99 6.17
N ASP A 308 -1.74 -1.32 7.29
CA ASP A 308 -2.78 -0.72 8.12
C ASP A 308 -3.34 0.58 7.53
N ALA A 309 -2.52 1.32 6.76
CA ALA A 309 -2.87 2.58 6.11
C ALA A 309 -3.72 2.40 4.83
#